data_AF-A0A934QAN7-F1
#
_entry.id   AF-A0A934QAN7-F1
#
_cell.length_a   1.000
_cell.length_b   1.000
_cell.length_c   1.000
_cell.angle_alpha   90.00
_cell.angle_beta   90.00
_cell.angle_gamma   90.00
#
_symmetry.space_group_name_H-M   'P 1'
#
loop_
_entity.id
_entity.type
_entity.pdbx_description
1 polymer ?
#
loop_
_entity_poly.entity_id
_entity_poly.type
_entity_poly.pdbx_seq_one_letter_code
_entity_poly.pdbx_strand_id
1 'polypeptide(L)'
;MGIAAEQQSRVRAARGESAPPQRAARPAWARWGGAGVLTGGVLLLLATLVEVALAEERAPALLALFSVLFLGSTLVHAAATVALAGGRSGADGIAGRSALGRLALLAFGAVFMTNQFVYYTVSYALPPVDDYSGAFLLTGGLGIAQFVLMLTGSVGIVRGGAVSGVARWAFPALTVVALGTGMIATFTDSFAVATAALLASTVAQIVVGAVLFTARSRR
;
A
#
# COMPACT_ATOMS: atom_id res chain seq x y z
N MET A 1 -50.42 11.34 6.19
CA MET A 1 -49.02 11.81 6.36
C MET A 1 -48.31 12.21 5.04
N GLY A 2 -48.99 12.32 3.89
CA GLY A 2 -48.34 12.58 2.58
C GLY A 2 -48.32 14.05 2.10
N ILE A 3 -49.25 14.89 2.55
CA ILE A 3 -49.43 16.25 1.99
C ILE A 3 -48.32 17.22 2.43
N ALA A 4 -47.85 17.09 3.67
CA ALA A 4 -46.79 17.96 4.20
C ALA A 4 -45.42 17.70 3.55
N ALA A 5 -45.11 16.44 3.23
CA ALA A 5 -43.86 16.07 2.56
C ALA A 5 -43.83 16.54 1.10
N GLU A 6 -44.98 16.51 0.43
CA GLU A 6 -45.11 16.98 -0.96
C GLU A 6 -45.05 18.52 -1.05
N GLN A 7 -45.66 19.24 -0.10
CA GLN A 7 -45.50 20.70 -0.03
C GLN A 7 -44.06 21.11 0.26
N GLN A 8 -43.34 20.40 1.14
CA GLN A 8 -41.94 20.69 1.41
C GLN A 8 -41.03 20.43 0.20
N SER A 9 -41.32 19.41 -0.62
CA SER A 9 -40.53 19.14 -1.84
C SER A 9 -40.74 20.22 -2.90
N ARG A 10 -41.99 20.70 -3.08
CA ARG A 10 -42.33 21.77 -4.04
C ARG A 10 -41.74 23.12 -3.63
N VAL A 11 -41.75 23.46 -2.34
CA VAL A 11 -41.12 24.69 -1.82
C VAL A 11 -39.60 24.67 -2.00
N ARG A 12 -38.94 23.52 -1.82
CA ARG A 12 -37.49 23.39 -2.08
C ARG A 12 -37.14 23.51 -3.56
N ALA A 13 -37.93 22.89 -4.43
CA ALA A 13 -37.76 23.01 -5.88
C ALA A 13 -37.95 24.48 -6.35
N ALA A 14 -38.93 25.19 -5.80
CA ALA A 14 -39.18 26.60 -6.10
C ALA A 14 -38.07 27.55 -5.60
N ARG A 15 -37.29 27.15 -4.59
CA ARG A 15 -36.14 27.93 -4.07
C ARG A 15 -34.83 27.66 -4.80
N GLY A 16 -34.80 26.76 -5.79
CA GLY A 16 -33.55 26.33 -6.42
C GLY A 16 -32.60 25.60 -5.45
N GLU A 17 -33.11 25.16 -4.30
CA GLU A 17 -32.35 24.36 -3.34
C GLU A 17 -32.20 22.95 -3.91
N SER A 18 -31.12 22.77 -4.68
CA SER A 18 -30.65 21.44 -5.06
C SER A 18 -30.53 20.56 -3.80
N ALA A 19 -31.03 19.32 -3.90
CA ALA A 19 -30.93 18.36 -2.81
C ALA A 19 -29.48 18.35 -2.26
N PRO A 20 -29.29 18.33 -0.93
CA PRO A 20 -27.94 18.40 -0.36
C PRO A 20 -27.07 17.34 -1.05
N PRO A 21 -25.85 17.70 -1.50
CA PRO A 21 -25.02 16.79 -2.26
C PRO A 21 -24.88 15.49 -1.47
N GLN A 22 -25.48 14.41 -1.99
CA GLN A 22 -25.33 13.09 -1.38
C GLN A 22 -23.84 12.82 -1.33
N ARG A 23 -23.26 12.80 -0.12
CA ARG A 23 -21.85 12.47 0.07
C ARG A 23 -21.64 11.10 -0.57
N ALA A 24 -20.93 11.05 -1.69
CA ALA A 24 -20.61 9.80 -2.37
C ALA A 24 -19.97 8.85 -1.34
N ALA A 25 -20.59 7.67 -1.18
CA ALA A 25 -20.11 6.68 -0.23
C ALA A 25 -18.69 6.25 -0.58
N ARG A 26 -17.88 5.96 0.44
CA ARG A 26 -16.51 5.48 0.21
C ARG A 26 -16.55 4.08 -0.41
N PRO A 27 -15.87 3.87 -1.55
CA PRO A 27 -15.86 2.55 -2.18
C PRO A 27 -15.11 1.53 -1.30
N ALA A 28 -15.41 0.24 -1.49
CA ALA A 28 -14.84 -0.83 -0.67
C ALA A 28 -13.30 -0.88 -0.75
N TRP A 29 -12.73 -0.66 -1.94
CA TRP A 29 -11.28 -0.62 -2.13
C TRP A 29 -10.63 0.52 -1.33
N ALA A 30 -11.29 1.67 -1.16
CA ALA A 30 -10.76 2.80 -0.40
C ALA A 30 -10.74 2.46 1.10
N ARG A 31 -11.84 1.88 1.59
CA ARG A 31 -11.94 1.49 3.01
C ARG A 31 -10.95 0.40 3.37
N TRP A 32 -10.97 -0.72 2.66
CA TRP A 32 -10.17 -1.89 3.01
C TRP A 32 -8.74 -1.79 2.48
N GLY A 33 -8.58 -1.40 1.22
CA GLY A 33 -7.27 -1.21 0.60
C GLY A 33 -6.51 -0.03 1.22
N GLY A 34 -7.16 1.13 1.37
CA GLY A 34 -6.55 2.29 2.01
C GLY A 34 -6.19 2.06 3.48
N ALA A 35 -7.10 1.47 4.27
CA ALA A 35 -6.79 1.12 5.67
C ALA A 35 -5.71 0.05 5.76
N GLY A 36 -5.70 -0.93 4.84
CA GLY A 36 -4.67 -1.95 4.76
C GLY A 36 -3.29 -1.35 4.49
N VAL A 37 -3.14 -0.52 3.46
CA VAL A 37 -1.87 0.17 3.16
C VAL A 37 -1.43 1.04 4.33
N LEU A 38 -2.36 1.77 4.97
CA LEU A 38 -2.06 2.60 6.14
C LEU A 38 -1.53 1.76 7.31
N THR A 39 -2.27 0.71 7.66
CA THR A 39 -1.95 -0.16 8.80
C THR A 39 -0.66 -0.92 8.54
N GLY A 40 -0.49 -1.47 7.34
CA GLY A 40 0.74 -2.12 6.90
C GLY A 40 1.93 -1.17 6.99
N GLY A 41 1.80 0.07 6.51
CA GLY A 41 2.85 1.07 6.59
C GLY A 41 3.26 1.41 8.03
N VAL A 42 2.29 1.53 8.94
CA VAL A 42 2.56 1.74 10.38
C VAL A 42 3.28 0.55 10.99
N LEU A 43 2.81 -0.68 10.73
CA LEU A 43 3.45 -1.88 11.24
C LEU A 43 4.89 -2.01 10.71
N LEU A 44 5.11 -1.71 9.42
CA LEU A 44 6.42 -1.77 8.81
C LEU A 44 7.35 -0.67 9.36
N LEU A 45 6.86 0.55 9.57
CA LEU A 45 7.61 1.63 10.23
C LEU A 45 8.11 1.17 11.60
N LEU A 46 7.21 0.60 12.41
CA LEU A 46 7.58 0.09 13.74
C LEU A 46 8.56 -1.07 13.64
N ALA A 47 8.37 -1.99 12.68
CA ALA A 47 9.32 -3.07 12.43
C ALA A 47 10.71 -2.52 12.10
N THR A 48 10.83 -1.55 11.20
CA THR A 48 12.10 -0.92 10.83
C THR A 48 12.77 -0.25 12.03
N LEU A 49 12.02 0.39 12.92
CA LEU A 49 12.58 0.96 14.16
C LEU A 49 13.09 -0.11 15.12
N VAL A 50 12.36 -1.22 15.27
CA VAL A 50 12.80 -2.36 16.09
C VAL A 50 14.02 -3.05 15.47
N GLU A 51 14.10 -3.10 14.15
CA GLU A 51 15.23 -3.66 13.41
C GLU A 51 16.54 -2.93 13.70
N VAL A 52 16.49 -1.59 13.83
CA VAL A 52 17.66 -0.79 14.24
C VAL A 52 18.16 -1.23 15.61
N ALA A 53 17.26 -1.40 16.58
CA ALA A 53 17.63 -1.88 17.91
C ALA A 53 18.18 -3.33 17.86
N LEU A 54 17.63 -4.18 16.99
CA LEU A 54 18.13 -5.54 16.76
C LEU A 54 19.53 -5.60 16.17
N ALA A 55 19.88 -4.63 15.34
CA ALA A 55 21.22 -4.52 14.77
C ALA A 55 22.26 -4.20 15.85
N GLU A 56 21.88 -3.47 16.90
CA GLU A 56 22.73 -3.16 18.05
C GLU A 56 22.78 -4.33 19.05
N GLU A 57 21.63 -4.93 19.38
CA GLU A 57 21.51 -6.01 20.35
C GLU A 57 20.55 -7.10 19.86
N ARG A 58 21.07 -8.32 19.66
CA ARG A 58 20.29 -9.49 19.24
C ARG A 58 19.49 -10.14 20.39
N ALA A 59 18.65 -9.35 21.05
CA ALA A 59 17.78 -9.84 22.11
C ALA A 59 16.61 -10.66 21.55
N PRO A 60 16.28 -11.86 22.11
CA PRO A 60 15.19 -12.71 21.62
C PRO A 60 13.82 -12.01 21.60
N ALA A 61 13.56 -11.15 22.58
CA ALA A 61 12.30 -10.40 22.68
C ALA A 61 12.15 -9.36 21.55
N LEU A 62 13.24 -8.66 21.20
CA LEU A 62 13.25 -7.72 20.09
C LEU A 62 13.03 -8.46 18.76
N LEU A 63 13.64 -9.65 18.63
CA LEU A 63 13.48 -10.47 17.43
C LEU A 63 12.03 -10.90 17.27
N ALA A 64 11.40 -11.41 18.33
CA ALA A 64 9.99 -11.77 18.30
C ALA A 64 9.07 -10.59 17.94
N LEU A 65 9.32 -9.41 18.52
CA LEU A 65 8.55 -8.21 18.22
C LEU A 65 8.72 -7.78 16.75
N PHE A 66 9.95 -7.74 16.26
CA PHE A 66 10.26 -7.46 14.85
C PHE A 66 9.54 -8.44 13.93
N SER A 67 9.62 -9.75 14.19
CA SER A 67 8.98 -10.79 13.37
C SER A 67 7.47 -10.57 13.27
N VAL A 68 6.80 -10.30 14.38
CA VAL A 68 5.34 -10.06 14.40
C VAL A 68 4.98 -8.81 13.59
N LEU A 69 5.70 -7.70 13.81
CA LEU A 69 5.44 -6.44 13.11
C LEU A 69 5.74 -6.56 11.61
N PHE A 70 6.90 -7.12 11.26
CA PHE A 70 7.37 -7.23 9.88
C PHE A 70 6.50 -8.18 9.06
N LEU A 71 6.29 -9.41 9.55
CA LEU A 71 5.45 -10.40 8.86
C LEU A 71 3.98 -9.98 8.86
N GLY A 72 3.50 -9.39 9.96
CA GLY A 72 2.16 -8.79 10.03
C GLY A 72 1.97 -7.70 8.99
N SER A 73 2.92 -6.77 8.88
CA SER A 73 2.89 -5.72 7.84
C SER A 73 2.87 -6.32 6.43
N THR A 74 3.62 -7.40 6.22
CA THR A 74 3.74 -8.07 4.93
C THR A 74 2.39 -8.64 4.49
N LEU A 75 1.74 -9.37 5.40
CA LEU A 75 0.41 -9.94 5.16
C LEU A 75 -0.66 -8.87 4.97
N VAL A 76 -0.63 -7.80 5.76
CA VAL A 76 -1.58 -6.69 5.66
C VAL A 76 -1.44 -5.96 4.32
N HIS A 77 -0.22 -5.68 3.86
CA HIS A 77 0.01 -5.09 2.54
C HIS A 77 -0.46 -6.01 1.41
N ALA A 78 -0.15 -7.31 1.47
CA ALA A 78 -0.60 -8.27 0.48
C ALA A 78 -2.13 -8.37 0.43
N ALA A 79 -2.81 -8.38 1.58
CA ALA A 79 -4.28 -8.35 1.63
C ALA A 79 -4.84 -7.02 1.09
N ALA A 80 -4.16 -5.90 1.33
CA ALA A 80 -4.56 -4.60 0.81
C ALA A 80 -4.55 -4.57 -0.72
N THR A 81 -3.57 -5.22 -1.39
CA THR A 81 -3.55 -5.25 -2.86
C THR A 81 -4.73 -6.04 -3.44
N VAL A 82 -5.20 -7.09 -2.76
CA VAL A 82 -6.42 -7.83 -3.14
C VAL A 82 -7.64 -6.91 -3.07
N ALA A 83 -7.80 -6.19 -1.95
CA ALA A 83 -8.90 -5.25 -1.78
C ALA A 83 -8.85 -4.09 -2.80
N LEU A 84 -7.65 -3.61 -3.12
CA LEU A 84 -7.43 -2.57 -4.12
C LEU A 84 -7.74 -3.07 -5.54
N ALA A 85 -7.29 -4.27 -5.90
CA ALA A 85 -7.49 -4.82 -7.24
C ALA A 85 -8.96 -5.22 -7.48
N GLY A 86 -9.63 -5.80 -6.49
CA GLY A 86 -10.96 -6.38 -6.64
C GLY A 86 -12.14 -5.52 -6.15
N GLY A 87 -11.94 -4.62 -5.19
CA GLY A 87 -13.07 -3.98 -4.52
C GLY A 87 -13.99 -5.01 -3.87
N ARG A 88 -15.32 -4.85 -3.97
CA ARG A 88 -16.30 -5.82 -3.40
C ARG A 88 -16.64 -6.98 -4.36
N SER A 89 -16.53 -6.76 -5.67
CA SER A 89 -17.11 -7.62 -6.71
C SER A 89 -16.10 -8.12 -7.75
N GLY A 90 -14.83 -7.71 -7.66
CA GLY A 90 -13.80 -7.95 -8.68
C GLY A 90 -13.78 -6.90 -9.82
N ALA A 91 -14.87 -6.15 -10.00
CA ALA A 91 -15.01 -5.14 -11.05
C ALA A 91 -14.83 -3.70 -10.55
N ASP A 92 -14.92 -3.49 -9.23
CA ASP A 92 -14.94 -2.16 -8.60
C ASP A 92 -13.59 -1.79 -7.97
N GLY A 93 -12.48 -2.32 -8.49
CA GLY A 93 -11.13 -2.04 -7.99
C GLY A 93 -10.63 -0.63 -8.30
N ILE A 94 -9.55 -0.23 -7.64
CA ILE A 94 -8.90 1.09 -7.81
C ILE A 94 -8.37 1.31 -9.24
N ALA A 95 -8.05 0.23 -9.96
CA ALA A 95 -7.64 0.28 -11.37
C ALA A 95 -8.82 0.33 -12.37
N GLY A 96 -10.07 0.41 -11.88
CA GLY A 96 -11.27 0.44 -12.71
C GLY A 96 -11.34 -0.75 -13.65
N ARG A 97 -11.63 -0.47 -14.94
CA ARG A 97 -11.75 -1.53 -15.96
C ARG A 97 -10.42 -2.13 -16.43
N SER A 98 -9.27 -1.58 -16.03
CA SER A 98 -7.96 -2.07 -16.49
C SER A 98 -7.66 -3.46 -15.93
N ALA A 99 -7.76 -4.50 -16.76
CA ALA A 99 -7.40 -5.87 -16.38
C ALA A 99 -5.90 -5.97 -16.06
N LEU A 100 -5.05 -5.35 -16.90
CA LEU A 100 -3.60 -5.30 -16.66
C LEU A 100 -3.26 -4.62 -15.34
N GLY A 101 -3.91 -3.50 -15.00
CA GLY A 101 -3.69 -2.82 -13.73
C GLY A 101 -4.08 -3.66 -12.51
N ARG A 102 -5.20 -4.40 -12.60
CA ARG A 102 -5.66 -5.31 -11.55
C ARG A 102 -4.70 -6.48 -11.36
N LEU A 103 -4.31 -7.14 -12.45
CA LEU A 103 -3.33 -8.22 -12.42
C LEU A 103 -1.98 -7.75 -11.87
N ALA A 104 -1.53 -6.56 -12.28
CA ALA A 104 -0.29 -5.98 -11.79
C ALA A 104 -0.31 -5.71 -10.28
N LEU A 105 -1.44 -5.22 -9.73
CA LEU A 105 -1.59 -5.02 -8.28
C LEU A 105 -1.57 -6.34 -7.50
N LEU A 106 -2.26 -7.37 -7.99
CA LEU A 106 -2.27 -8.70 -7.36
C LEU A 106 -0.87 -9.34 -7.40
N ALA A 107 -0.25 -9.34 -8.58
CA ALA A 107 1.11 -9.83 -8.75
C ALA A 107 2.11 -9.04 -7.90
N PHE A 108 1.98 -7.71 -7.83
CA PHE A 108 2.81 -6.89 -6.95
C PHE A 108 2.70 -7.36 -5.49
N GLY A 109 1.48 -7.57 -4.98
CA GLY A 109 1.29 -8.06 -3.61
C GLY A 109 1.91 -9.43 -3.37
N ALA A 110 1.77 -10.36 -4.33
CA ALA A 110 2.37 -11.68 -4.24
C ALA A 110 3.90 -11.64 -4.26
N VAL A 111 4.49 -10.92 -5.22
CA VAL A 111 5.96 -10.77 -5.33
C VAL A 111 6.51 -10.03 -4.12
N PHE A 112 5.84 -8.98 -3.64
CA PHE A 112 6.21 -8.28 -2.41
C PHE A 112 6.23 -9.22 -1.22
N MET A 113 5.14 -9.98 -1.03
CA MET A 113 5.07 -10.95 0.05
C MET A 113 6.23 -11.96 -0.01
N THR A 114 6.46 -12.56 -1.18
CA THR A 114 7.58 -13.48 -1.39
C THR A 114 8.92 -12.83 -1.06
N ASN A 115 9.16 -11.59 -1.52
CA ASN A 115 10.42 -10.91 -1.26
C ASN A 115 10.65 -10.66 0.23
N GLN A 116 9.62 -10.21 0.95
CA GLN A 116 9.71 -9.99 2.38
C GLN A 116 9.93 -11.29 3.16
N PHE A 117 9.29 -12.40 2.75
CA PHE A 117 9.54 -13.71 3.37
C PHE A 117 10.95 -14.21 3.13
N VAL A 118 11.49 -14.04 1.92
CA VAL A 118 12.88 -14.42 1.60
C VAL A 118 13.84 -13.61 2.46
N TYR A 119 13.69 -12.28 2.48
CA TYR A 119 14.50 -11.40 3.32
C TYR A 119 14.44 -11.82 4.79
N TYR A 120 13.23 -11.99 5.35
CA TYR A 120 13.08 -12.39 6.75
C TYR A 120 13.77 -13.73 7.05
N THR A 121 13.58 -14.70 6.16
CA THR A 121 14.10 -16.06 6.33
C THR A 121 15.63 -16.05 6.32
N VAL A 122 16.23 -15.38 5.34
CA VAL A 122 17.68 -15.31 5.15
C VAL A 122 18.35 -14.50 6.26
N SER A 123 17.76 -13.38 6.65
CA SER A 123 18.36 -12.48 7.62
C SER A 123 18.16 -12.90 9.08
N TYR A 124 17.07 -13.60 9.40
CA TYR A 124 16.67 -13.81 10.80
C TYR A 124 16.28 -15.25 11.17
N ALA A 125 15.81 -16.07 10.22
CA ALA A 125 15.29 -17.40 10.55
C ALA A 125 16.31 -18.53 10.35
N LEU A 126 17.24 -18.36 9.41
CA LEU A 126 18.25 -19.37 9.10
C LEU A 126 19.54 -19.17 9.91
N PRO A 127 20.24 -20.26 10.26
CA PRO A 127 21.57 -20.18 10.84
C PRO A 127 22.54 -19.57 9.82
N PRO A 128 23.50 -18.74 10.23
CA PRO A 128 24.48 -18.15 9.33
C PRO A 128 25.23 -19.24 8.56
N VAL A 129 25.32 -19.08 7.24
CA VAL A 129 26.20 -19.88 6.37
C VAL A 129 27.14 -18.96 5.60
N ASP A 130 28.18 -19.53 5.01
CA ASP A 130 29.24 -18.78 4.34
C ASP A 130 28.78 -18.06 3.06
N ASP A 131 27.71 -18.54 2.40
CA ASP A 131 27.24 -17.98 1.13
C ASP A 131 25.70 -17.90 1.03
N TYR A 132 25.19 -16.67 0.92
CA TYR A 132 23.80 -16.37 0.59
C TYR A 132 23.64 -15.64 -0.75
N SER A 133 24.67 -15.63 -1.61
CA SER A 133 24.69 -14.90 -2.89
C SER A 133 23.48 -15.19 -3.76
N GLY A 134 23.06 -16.45 -3.86
CA GLY A 134 21.84 -16.84 -4.60
C GLY A 134 20.56 -16.22 -4.04
N ALA A 135 20.43 -16.10 -2.72
CA ALA A 135 19.28 -15.48 -2.08
C ALA A 135 19.28 -13.95 -2.27
N PHE A 136 20.45 -13.32 -2.26
CA PHE A 136 20.58 -11.90 -2.59
C PHE A 136 20.25 -11.61 -4.06
N LEU A 137 20.69 -12.45 -5.00
CA LEU A 137 20.31 -12.36 -6.41
C LEU A 137 18.79 -12.50 -6.60
N LEU A 138 18.18 -13.46 -5.90
CA LEU A 138 16.72 -13.63 -5.91
C LEU A 138 16.01 -12.37 -5.36
N THR A 139 16.45 -11.85 -4.23
CA THR A 139 15.88 -10.65 -3.59
C THR A 139 15.97 -9.43 -4.51
N GLY A 140 17.11 -9.27 -5.20
CA GLY A 140 17.29 -8.22 -6.21
C GLY A 140 16.36 -8.38 -7.41
N GLY A 141 16.23 -9.60 -7.95
CA GLY A 141 15.31 -9.91 -9.05
C GLY A 141 13.84 -9.68 -8.68
N LEU A 142 13.44 -10.10 -7.48
CA LEU A 142 12.11 -9.83 -6.92
C LEU A 142 11.89 -8.33 -6.73
N GLY A 143 12.88 -7.58 -6.26
CA GLY A 143 12.84 -6.12 -6.15
C GLY A 143 12.56 -5.42 -7.48
N ILE A 144 13.25 -5.82 -8.55
CA ILE A 144 13.01 -5.32 -9.91
C ILE A 144 11.59 -5.66 -10.37
N ALA A 145 11.15 -6.90 -10.16
CA ALA A 145 9.80 -7.33 -10.53
C ALA A 145 8.73 -6.54 -9.77
N GLN A 146 8.91 -6.30 -8.47
CA GLN A 146 8.01 -5.46 -7.66
C GLN A 146 7.91 -4.05 -8.25
N PHE A 147 9.04 -3.44 -8.63
CA PHE A 147 9.05 -2.10 -9.21
C PHE A 147 8.25 -2.05 -10.52
N VAL A 148 8.51 -2.98 -11.45
CA VAL A 148 7.80 -3.04 -12.74
C VAL A 148 6.30 -3.25 -12.55
N LEU A 149 5.92 -4.13 -11.62
CA LEU A 149 4.52 -4.40 -11.32
C LEU A 149 3.84 -3.21 -10.66
N MET A 150 4.50 -2.53 -9.72
CA MET A 150 3.96 -1.33 -9.07
C MET A 150 3.81 -0.17 -10.06
N LEU A 151 4.76 0.01 -10.97
CA LEU A 151 4.66 1.00 -12.05
C LEU A 151 3.49 0.69 -12.99
N THR A 152 3.36 -0.58 -13.39
CA THR A 152 2.27 -1.04 -14.27
C THR A 152 0.90 -0.86 -13.59
N GLY A 153 0.79 -1.22 -12.31
CA GLY A 153 -0.39 -0.99 -11.49
C GLY A 153 -0.73 0.50 -11.38
N SER A 154 0.27 1.35 -11.13
CA SER A 154 0.14 2.81 -11.06
C SER A 154 -0.40 3.41 -12.35
N VAL A 155 0.15 3.02 -13.50
CA VAL A 155 -0.35 3.43 -14.82
C VAL A 155 -1.79 2.95 -15.02
N GLY A 156 -2.08 1.71 -14.61
CA GLY A 156 -3.43 1.14 -14.64
C GLY A 156 -4.44 1.94 -13.82
N ILE A 157 -4.06 2.41 -12.62
CA ILE A 157 -4.89 3.27 -11.75
C ILE A 157 -5.14 4.62 -12.41
N VAL A 158 -4.08 5.26 -12.90
CA VAL A 158 -4.19 6.58 -13.53
C VAL A 158 -5.07 6.51 -14.78
N ARG A 159 -4.92 5.49 -15.63
CA ARG A 159 -5.70 5.33 -16.87
C ARG A 159 -7.10 4.76 -16.63
N GLY A 160 -7.29 3.97 -15.58
CA GLY A 160 -8.55 3.30 -15.28
C GLY A 160 -9.70 4.24 -14.87
N GLY A 161 -9.38 5.46 -14.42
CA GLY A 161 -10.35 6.52 -14.18
C GLY A 161 -11.30 6.31 -12.99
N ALA A 162 -11.13 5.22 -12.24
CA ALA A 162 -11.96 4.91 -11.06
C ALA A 162 -11.72 5.85 -9.87
N VAL A 163 -10.59 6.57 -9.87
CA VAL A 163 -10.16 7.49 -8.81
C VAL A 163 -9.82 8.85 -9.39
N SER A 164 -10.04 9.91 -8.61
CA SER A 164 -9.72 11.28 -9.02
C SER A 164 -9.04 12.07 -7.91
N GLY A 165 -8.55 13.27 -8.26
CA GLY A 165 -7.80 14.12 -7.35
C GLY A 165 -6.47 13.51 -6.93
N VAL A 166 -6.04 13.81 -5.70
CA VAL A 166 -4.75 13.36 -5.14
C VAL A 166 -4.64 11.83 -5.08
N ALA A 167 -5.74 11.13 -4.79
CA ALA A 167 -5.74 9.67 -4.68
C ALA A 167 -5.41 8.95 -6.01
N ARG A 168 -5.62 9.60 -7.17
CA ARG A 168 -5.21 9.06 -8.47
C ARG A 168 -3.68 9.00 -8.62
N TRP A 169 -2.97 9.90 -7.95
CA TRP A 169 -1.53 10.07 -8.05
C TRP A 169 -0.76 9.45 -6.87
N ALA A 170 -1.45 8.92 -5.88
CA ALA A 170 -0.84 8.36 -4.68
C ALA A 170 0.12 7.20 -4.99
N PHE A 171 -0.32 6.22 -5.79
CA PHE A 171 0.53 5.09 -6.21
C PHE A 171 1.71 5.49 -7.12
N PRO A 172 1.53 6.35 -8.13
CA PRO A 172 2.66 6.91 -8.87
C PRO A 172 3.69 7.61 -7.98
N ALA A 173 3.24 8.44 -7.03
CA ALA A 173 4.14 9.12 -6.10
C ALA A 173 4.90 8.12 -5.22
N LEU A 174 4.20 7.11 -4.68
CA LEU A 174 4.83 6.02 -3.93
C LEU A 174 5.83 5.22 -4.78
N THR A 175 5.55 5.04 -6.06
CA THR A 175 6.47 4.36 -6.99
C THR A 175 7.79 5.11 -7.12
N VAL A 176 7.73 6.44 -7.24
CA VAL A 176 8.92 7.29 -7.27
C VAL A 176 9.68 7.23 -5.96
N VAL A 177 8.98 7.32 -4.82
CA VAL A 177 9.61 7.23 -3.50
C VAL A 177 10.29 5.87 -3.32
N ALA A 178 9.59 4.78 -3.59
CA ALA A 178 10.12 3.42 -3.43
C ALA A 178 11.35 3.17 -4.30
N LEU A 179 11.36 3.67 -5.54
CA LEU A 179 12.53 3.61 -6.42
C LEU A 179 13.71 4.37 -5.80
N GLY A 180 13.48 5.63 -5.39
CA GLY A 180 14.51 6.45 -4.76
C GLY A 180 15.08 5.81 -3.50
N THR A 181 14.21 5.40 -2.58
CA THR A 181 14.61 4.79 -1.31
C THR A 181 15.26 3.42 -1.51
N GLY A 182 14.78 2.63 -2.48
CA GLY A 182 15.36 1.32 -2.81
C GLY A 182 16.76 1.45 -3.41
N MET A 183 16.96 2.40 -4.33
CA MET A 183 18.29 2.69 -4.87
C MET A 183 19.24 3.16 -3.77
N ILE A 184 18.81 4.09 -2.91
CA ILE A 184 19.62 4.56 -1.78
C ILE A 184 20.01 3.39 -0.88
N ALA A 185 19.04 2.57 -0.45
CA ALA A 185 19.30 1.42 0.41
C ALA A 185 20.21 0.35 -0.24
N THR A 186 20.18 0.22 -1.56
CA THR A 186 21.01 -0.74 -2.30
C THR A 186 22.45 -0.28 -2.47
N PHE A 187 22.66 1.02 -2.71
CA PHE A 187 23.98 1.56 -3.09
C PHE A 187 24.70 2.31 -1.96
N THR A 188 24.08 2.43 -0.78
CA THR A 188 24.73 3.09 0.36
C THR A 188 25.45 2.07 1.24
N ASP A 189 26.68 2.39 1.62
CA ASP A 189 27.43 1.65 2.64
C ASP A 189 27.07 2.09 4.07
N SER A 190 26.25 3.14 4.22
CA SER A 190 25.86 3.68 5.51
C SER A 190 24.55 3.09 5.99
N PHE A 191 24.61 2.29 7.07
CA PHE A 191 23.43 1.74 7.73
C PHE A 191 22.41 2.81 8.12
N ALA A 192 22.88 3.98 8.59
CA ALA A 192 22.01 5.09 8.96
C ALA A 192 21.28 5.68 7.74
N VAL A 193 21.95 5.80 6.59
CA VAL A 193 21.34 6.31 5.35
C VAL A 193 20.34 5.31 4.78
N ALA A 194 20.67 4.01 4.78
CA ALA A 194 19.75 2.95 4.37
C ALA A 194 18.49 2.95 5.26
N THR A 195 18.67 3.01 6.57
CA THR A 195 17.57 3.07 7.55
C THR A 195 16.70 4.30 7.32
N ALA A 196 17.29 5.49 7.16
CA ALA A 196 16.52 6.71 6.91
C ALA A 196 15.71 6.63 5.62
N ALA A 197 16.27 6.05 4.55
CA ALA A 197 15.56 5.82 3.30
C ALA A 197 14.38 4.85 3.47
N LEU A 198 14.57 3.74 4.19
CA LEU A 198 13.50 2.79 4.47
C LEU A 198 12.39 3.42 5.34
N LEU A 199 12.74 4.17 6.38
CA LEU A 199 11.77 4.92 7.19
C LEU A 199 10.99 5.92 6.34
N ALA A 200 11.65 6.68 5.46
CA ALA A 200 10.96 7.59 4.55
C ALA A 200 9.98 6.86 3.62
N SER A 201 10.34 5.67 3.13
CA SER A 201 9.43 4.82 2.34
C SER A 201 8.20 4.40 3.14
N THR A 202 8.35 3.98 4.41
CA THR A 202 7.20 3.61 5.25
C THR A 202 6.28 4.79 5.53
N VAL A 203 6.83 5.99 5.77
CA VAL A 203 6.03 7.22 5.91
C VAL A 203 5.25 7.53 4.64
N ALA A 204 5.86 7.37 3.46
CA ALA A 204 5.17 7.54 2.20
C ALA A 204 4.02 6.53 2.03
N GLN A 205 4.22 5.27 2.43
CA GLN A 205 3.16 4.25 2.43
C GLN A 205 1.99 4.65 3.35
N ILE A 206 2.28 5.14 4.56
CA ILE A 206 1.28 5.66 5.51
C ILE A 206 0.48 6.81 4.88
N VAL A 207 1.16 7.79 4.28
CA VAL A 207 0.50 8.93 3.62
C VAL A 207 -0.38 8.46 2.46
N VAL A 208 0.11 7.54 1.62
CA VAL A 208 -0.69 6.96 0.54
C VAL A 208 -1.91 6.22 1.09
N GLY A 209 -1.75 5.39 2.12
CA GLY A 209 -2.85 4.70 2.77
C GLY A 209 -3.92 5.67 3.28
N ALA A 210 -3.51 6.75 3.94
CA ALA A 210 -4.42 7.80 4.41
C ALA A 210 -5.15 8.52 3.27
N VAL A 211 -4.44 8.88 2.20
CA VAL A 211 -5.02 9.50 1.00
C VAL A 211 -6.05 8.57 0.36
N LEU A 212 -5.74 7.29 0.21
CA LEU A 212 -6.65 6.30 -0.35
C LEU A 212 -7.87 6.06 0.56
N PHE A 213 -7.67 6.00 1.88
CA PHE A 213 -8.74 5.79 2.85
C PHE A 213 -9.78 6.92 2.85
N THR A 214 -9.34 8.13 2.54
CA THR A 214 -10.22 9.31 2.43
C THR A 214 -10.87 9.45 1.05
N ALA A 215 -10.44 8.67 0.05
CA ALA A 215 -10.92 8.77 -1.31
C ALA A 215 -12.41 8.41 -1.47
N ARG A 216 -13.05 9.05 -2.45
CA ARG A 216 -14.44 8.80 -2.84
C ARG A 216 -14.49 8.41 -4.31
N SER A 217 -15.42 7.55 -4.70
CA SER A 217 -15.59 7.17 -6.11
C SER A 217 -16.24 8.32 -6.88
N ARG A 218 -15.91 8.44 -8.17
CA ARG A 218 -16.76 9.16 -9.12
C ARG A 218 -17.99 8.28 -9.39
N ARG A 219 -19.19 8.85 -9.28
CA ARG A 219 -20.40 8.24 -9.86
C ARG A 219 -20.37 8.45 -11.36
#